data_AF-A0A316KQL4-F1
#
_entry.id   AF-A0A316KQL4-F1
#
_cell.length_a   1.000
_cell.length_b   1.000
_cell.length_c   1.000
_cell.angle_alpha   90.00
_cell.angle_beta   90.00
_cell.angle_gamma   90.00
#
_symmetry.space_group_name_H-M   'P 1'
#
loop_
_entity.id
_entity.type
_entity.pdbx_description
1 polymer ?
#
loop_
_entity_poly.entity_id
_entity_poly.type
_entity_poly.pdbx_seq_one_letter_code
_entity_poly.pdbx_strand_id
1 'polypeptide(L)'
;MIITSLLQETLNRHGARALELLQTYWFELTSHGDIPLWSDVDPRAIQDALEHAFLAERFGCRDARLRIAGGGVQRILGQHVLGGPFSLALDPGSRPRLYSALETCGHHRAPCEIDLRSAESGAPHTAKARLMIYPLRDTDGHVSHFLGAVAEAEESRARGTQYRIADVHHAAGQVKAPTLRLVVDNT
;
A
#
# COMPACT_ATOMS: atom_id res chain seq x y z
N MET A 1 -21.11 -26.68 -0.76
CA MET A 1 -20.62 -25.31 -0.51
C MET A 1 -19.18 -25.37 -0.01
N ILE A 2 -18.22 -25.75 -0.89
CA ILE A 2 -16.79 -25.95 -0.53
C ILE A 2 -15.87 -25.11 -1.45
N ILE A 3 -16.36 -24.70 -2.63
CA ILE A 3 -15.55 -24.04 -3.68
C ILE A 3 -15.16 -22.60 -3.29
N THR A 4 -15.99 -21.87 -2.53
CA THR A 4 -15.72 -20.47 -2.16
C THR A 4 -14.52 -20.30 -1.22
N SER A 5 -14.19 -21.32 -0.41
CA SER A 5 -13.11 -21.22 0.60
C SER A 5 -11.71 -21.30 -0.02
N LEU A 6 -11.50 -22.16 -1.02
CA LEU A 6 -10.19 -22.33 -1.67
C LEU A 6 -9.82 -21.14 -2.56
N LEU A 7 -10.82 -20.55 -3.23
CA LEU A 7 -10.64 -19.34 -4.02
C LEU A 7 -10.29 -18.14 -3.13
N GLN A 8 -10.96 -17.99 -1.98
CA GLN A 8 -10.64 -16.91 -1.04
C GLN A 8 -9.24 -17.06 -0.45
N GLU A 9 -8.83 -18.28 -0.06
CA GLU A 9 -7.48 -18.53 0.44
C GLU A 9 -6.40 -18.25 -0.60
N THR A 10 -6.64 -18.63 -1.86
CA THR A 10 -5.70 -18.37 -2.97
C THR A 10 -5.59 -16.88 -3.28
N LEU A 11 -6.71 -16.15 -3.27
CA LEU A 11 -6.74 -14.70 -3.46
C LEU A 11 -6.01 -13.96 -2.32
N ASN A 12 -6.18 -14.41 -1.08
CA ASN A 12 -5.48 -13.83 0.08
C ASN A 12 -3.95 -14.04 -0.03
N ARG A 13 -3.50 -15.25 -0.37
CA ARG A 13 -2.07 -15.53 -0.61
C ARG A 13 -1.50 -14.69 -1.75
N HIS A 14 -2.26 -14.51 -2.83
CA HIS A 14 -1.83 -13.70 -3.96
C HIS A 14 -1.70 -12.21 -3.57
N GLY A 15 -2.67 -11.70 -2.80
CA GLY A 15 -2.61 -10.33 -2.25
C GLY A 15 -1.41 -10.12 -1.32
N ALA A 16 -1.16 -11.02 -0.38
CA ALA A 16 -0.02 -10.94 0.52
C ALA A 16 1.32 -10.90 -0.26
N ARG A 17 1.47 -11.79 -1.24
CA ARG A 17 2.65 -11.82 -2.12
C ARG A 17 2.78 -10.53 -2.93
N ALA A 18 1.68 -9.96 -3.40
CA ALA A 18 1.71 -8.68 -4.13
C ALA A 18 2.21 -7.53 -3.25
N LEU A 19 1.85 -7.49 -1.96
CA LEU A 19 2.38 -6.51 -1.01
C LEU A 19 3.90 -6.65 -0.85
N GLU A 20 4.40 -7.87 -0.69
CA GLU A 20 5.84 -8.17 -0.55
C GLU A 20 6.63 -7.84 -1.83
N LEU A 21 6.09 -8.18 -2.99
CA LEU A 21 6.69 -7.87 -4.29
C LEU A 21 6.81 -6.36 -4.49
N LEU A 22 5.73 -5.61 -4.22
CA LEU A 22 5.75 -4.15 -4.37
C LEU A 22 6.70 -3.49 -3.36
N GLN A 23 6.77 -4.02 -2.13
CA GLN A 23 7.72 -3.57 -1.12
C GLN A 23 9.16 -3.73 -1.60
N THR A 24 9.50 -4.96 -2.03
CA THR A 24 10.83 -5.30 -2.51
C THR A 24 11.22 -4.42 -3.69
N TYR A 25 10.31 -4.30 -4.67
CA TYR A 25 10.48 -3.45 -5.83
C TYR A 25 10.80 -2.00 -5.47
N TRP A 26 10.02 -1.38 -4.57
CA TRP A 26 10.25 0.01 -4.19
C TRP A 26 11.60 0.20 -3.49
N PHE A 27 12.00 -0.74 -2.63
CA PHE A 27 13.33 -0.70 -2.00
C PHE A 27 14.47 -0.88 -3.01
N GLU A 28 14.30 -1.73 -4.03
CA GLU A 28 15.28 -1.89 -5.11
C GLU A 28 15.41 -0.63 -5.98
N LEU A 29 14.30 0.06 -6.21
CA LEU A 29 14.29 1.36 -6.90
C LEU A 29 14.95 2.47 -6.08
N THR A 30 14.99 2.33 -4.76
CA THR A 30 15.59 3.31 -3.84
C THR A 30 17.11 3.21 -3.93
N SER A 31 17.67 3.77 -5.00
CA SER A 31 19.12 3.87 -5.23
C SER A 31 19.63 5.25 -4.76
N HIS A 32 20.86 5.32 -4.27
CA HIS A 32 21.54 6.58 -3.87
C HIS A 32 20.99 7.32 -2.63
N GLY A 33 20.18 6.67 -1.79
CA GLY A 33 19.82 7.21 -0.47
C GLY A 33 18.68 8.24 -0.46
N ASP A 34 17.92 8.34 -1.55
CA ASP A 34 16.65 9.07 -1.62
C ASP A 34 15.59 8.17 -2.26
N ILE A 35 14.32 8.58 -2.16
CA ILE A 35 13.19 7.86 -2.74
C ILE A 35 13.21 7.94 -4.27
N PRO A 36 12.65 6.93 -4.97
CA PRO A 36 12.71 6.86 -6.43
C PRO A 36 11.85 7.94 -7.10
N LEU A 37 12.22 8.27 -8.35
CA LEU A 37 11.37 9.12 -9.18
C LEU A 37 10.09 8.36 -9.55
N TRP A 38 8.98 9.07 -9.66
CA TRP A 38 7.75 8.46 -10.18
C TRP A 38 7.93 7.91 -11.61
N SER A 39 8.81 8.54 -12.39
CA SER A 39 9.15 8.12 -13.76
C SER A 39 10.03 6.87 -13.82
N ASP A 40 10.66 6.47 -12.71
CA ASP A 40 11.46 5.23 -12.64
C ASP A 40 10.57 3.99 -12.46
N VAL A 41 9.28 4.20 -12.12
CA VAL A 41 8.33 3.11 -11.92
C VAL A 41 7.97 2.47 -13.26
N ASP A 42 8.54 1.30 -13.54
CA ASP A 42 8.15 0.43 -14.64
C ASP A 42 7.07 -0.57 -14.19
N PRO A 43 5.81 -0.43 -14.64
CA PRO A 43 4.74 -1.36 -14.27
C PRO A 43 4.99 -2.81 -14.71
N ARG A 44 5.86 -3.03 -15.71
CA ARG A 44 6.20 -4.38 -16.18
C ARG A 44 7.01 -5.16 -15.15
N ALA A 45 7.82 -4.48 -14.35
CA ALA A 45 8.61 -5.09 -13.28
C ALA A 45 7.74 -5.61 -12.12
N ILE A 46 6.52 -5.08 -11.96
CA ILE A 46 5.57 -5.45 -10.91
C ILE A 46 4.28 -6.08 -11.44
N GLN A 47 4.32 -6.68 -12.63
CA GLN A 47 3.15 -7.24 -13.31
C GLN A 47 2.29 -8.15 -12.41
N ASP A 48 2.92 -9.00 -11.59
CA ASP A 48 2.24 -9.92 -10.68
C ASP A 48 1.56 -9.22 -9.48
N ALA A 49 1.97 -7.98 -9.18
CA ALA A 49 1.38 -7.17 -8.12
C ALA A 49 0.36 -6.15 -8.65
N LEU A 50 0.26 -5.93 -9.97
CA LEU A 50 -0.55 -4.88 -10.57
C LEU A 50 -2.04 -4.97 -10.21
N GLU A 51 -2.58 -6.17 -9.98
CA GLU A 51 -4.00 -6.30 -9.60
C GLU A 51 -4.30 -5.70 -8.21
N HIS A 52 -3.31 -5.67 -7.31
CA HIS A 52 -3.40 -5.10 -5.96
C HIS A 52 -2.72 -3.74 -5.84
N ALA A 53 -2.05 -3.27 -6.89
CA ALA A 53 -1.32 -2.02 -6.88
C ALA A 53 -2.16 -0.82 -7.35
N PHE A 54 -1.80 0.37 -6.89
CA PHE A 54 -2.35 1.64 -7.34
C PHE A 54 -1.27 2.71 -7.37
N LEU A 55 -1.52 3.75 -8.15
CA LEU A 55 -0.73 4.98 -8.15
C LEU A 55 -1.64 6.15 -7.80
N ALA A 56 -1.26 6.92 -6.80
CA ALA A 56 -1.93 8.15 -6.40
C ALA A 56 -1.02 9.35 -6.63
N GLU A 57 -1.59 10.45 -7.11
CA GLU A 57 -0.91 11.73 -7.29
C GLU A 57 -1.28 12.65 -6.13
N ARG A 58 -0.35 13.41 -5.58
CA ARG A 58 -0.64 14.32 -4.47
C ARG A 58 -1.66 15.38 -4.90
N PHE A 59 -2.72 15.56 -4.11
CA PHE A 59 -3.84 16.44 -4.44
C PHE A 59 -4.08 17.42 -3.29
N GLY A 60 -3.66 18.68 -3.51
CA GLY A 60 -3.65 19.69 -2.46
C GLY A 60 -2.66 19.36 -1.34
N CYS A 61 -2.86 19.95 -0.15
CA CYS A 61 -1.90 19.82 0.94
C CYS A 61 -1.96 18.48 1.70
N ARG A 62 -3.09 17.76 1.65
CA ARG A 62 -3.41 16.69 2.63
C ARG A 62 -3.85 15.37 2.03
N ASP A 63 -4.29 15.35 0.78
CA ASP A 63 -4.88 14.17 0.15
C ASP A 63 -4.07 13.76 -1.09
N ALA A 64 -4.45 12.64 -1.68
CA ALA A 64 -3.95 12.18 -2.96
C ALA A 64 -5.12 11.79 -3.86
N ARG A 65 -5.00 11.97 -5.16
CA ARG A 65 -5.96 11.51 -6.17
C ARG A 65 -5.51 10.17 -6.70
N LEU A 66 -6.37 9.16 -6.64
CA LEU A 66 -6.08 7.85 -7.24
C LEU A 66 -6.12 7.97 -8.77
N ARG A 67 -4.97 7.76 -9.41
CA ARG A 67 -4.79 7.89 -10.85
C ARG A 67 -4.96 6.56 -11.58
N ILE A 68 -4.40 5.51 -10.99
CA ILE A 68 -4.37 4.14 -11.51
C ILE A 68 -4.67 3.20 -10.34
N ALA A 69 -5.44 2.14 -10.57
CA ALA A 69 -5.74 1.12 -9.58
C ALA A 69 -6.01 -0.20 -10.30
N GLY A 70 -5.41 -1.29 -9.78
CA GLY A 70 -5.72 -2.64 -10.24
C GLY A 70 -7.16 -3.06 -9.90
N GLY A 71 -7.64 -4.12 -10.57
CA GLY A 71 -8.99 -4.64 -10.34
C GLY A 71 -9.23 -5.13 -8.91
N GLY A 72 -8.21 -5.68 -8.25
CA GLY A 72 -8.23 -6.07 -6.84
C GLY A 72 -8.36 -4.85 -5.92
N VAL A 73 -7.67 -3.76 -6.24
CA VAL A 73 -7.81 -2.49 -5.50
C VAL A 73 -9.23 -1.95 -5.56
N GLN A 74 -9.82 -1.85 -6.75
CA GLN A 74 -11.21 -1.37 -6.90
C GLN A 74 -12.22 -2.31 -6.22
N ARG A 75 -11.92 -3.61 -6.18
CA ARG A 75 -12.74 -4.60 -5.47
C ARG A 75 -12.69 -4.44 -3.95
N ILE A 76 -11.55 -4.02 -3.40
CA ILE A 76 -11.36 -3.85 -1.94
C ILE A 76 -11.75 -2.43 -1.49
N LEU A 77 -11.26 -1.40 -2.16
CA LEU A 77 -11.47 0.01 -1.79
C LEU A 77 -12.73 0.64 -2.41
N GLY A 78 -13.39 -0.06 -3.34
CA GLY A 78 -14.65 0.37 -3.97
C GLY A 78 -14.54 0.70 -5.47
N GLN A 79 -15.65 0.56 -6.20
CA GLN A 79 -15.65 0.66 -7.67
C GLN A 79 -15.39 2.08 -8.21
N HIS A 80 -15.56 3.13 -7.38
CA HIS A 80 -15.54 4.54 -7.82
C HIS A 80 -14.38 5.37 -7.26
N VAL A 81 -13.30 4.74 -6.77
CA VAL A 81 -12.18 5.49 -6.16
C VAL A 81 -11.25 6.16 -7.17
N LEU A 82 -11.28 5.78 -8.45
CA LEU A 82 -10.43 6.39 -9.48
C LEU A 82 -10.86 7.82 -9.82
N GLY A 83 -9.87 8.71 -9.96
CA GLY A 83 -10.07 10.14 -10.27
C GLY A 83 -10.50 10.98 -9.07
N GLY A 84 -10.98 10.35 -8.00
CA GLY A 84 -11.38 10.99 -6.75
C GLY A 84 -10.23 11.11 -5.74
N PRO A 85 -10.45 11.89 -4.66
CA PRO A 85 -9.58 11.88 -3.49
C PRO A 85 -9.53 10.48 -2.85
N PHE A 86 -8.36 10.04 -2.43
CA PHE A 86 -8.12 8.73 -1.81
C PHE A 86 -8.93 8.61 -0.51
N SER A 87 -9.14 9.71 0.20
CA SER A 87 -10.02 9.74 1.37
C SER A 87 -11.48 9.28 1.14
N LEU A 88 -11.96 9.21 -0.11
CA LEU A 88 -13.27 8.66 -0.44
C LEU A 88 -13.31 7.12 -0.42
N ALA A 89 -12.15 6.46 -0.49
CA ALA A 89 -12.04 5.01 -0.36
C ALA A 89 -12.35 4.50 1.07
N LEU A 90 -12.35 5.41 2.04
CA LEU A 90 -12.45 5.08 3.47
C LEU A 90 -13.70 5.71 4.10
N ASP A 91 -14.06 5.23 5.28
CA ASP A 91 -15.10 5.86 6.09
C ASP A 91 -14.74 7.33 6.41
N PRO A 92 -15.72 8.24 6.49
CA PRO A 92 -15.46 9.65 6.78
C PRO A 92 -14.64 9.88 8.07
N GLY A 93 -14.79 9.02 9.08
CA GLY A 93 -14.03 9.11 10.33
C GLY A 93 -12.55 8.77 10.19
N SER A 94 -12.15 8.06 9.14
CA SER A 94 -10.74 7.71 8.88
C SER A 94 -9.97 8.76 8.11
N ARG A 95 -10.63 9.75 7.49
CA ARG A 95 -9.97 10.76 6.63
C ARG A 95 -8.86 11.54 7.34
N PRO A 96 -9.03 12.03 8.58
CA PRO A 96 -7.94 12.74 9.28
C PRO A 96 -6.71 11.86 9.50
N ARG A 97 -6.92 10.56 9.78
CA ARG A 97 -5.82 9.60 9.95
C ARG A 97 -5.11 9.33 8.63
N LEU A 98 -5.85 9.21 7.52
CA LEU A 98 -5.25 9.07 6.19
C LEU A 98 -4.39 10.29 5.83
N TYR A 99 -4.90 11.50 6.06
CA TYR A 99 -4.15 12.73 5.77
C TYR A 99 -2.85 12.79 6.57
N SER A 100 -2.90 12.50 7.86
CA SER A 100 -1.71 12.43 8.71
C SER A 100 -0.74 11.34 8.26
N ALA A 101 -1.24 10.18 7.81
CA ALA A 101 -0.40 9.10 7.31
C ALA A 101 0.32 9.48 6.00
N LEU A 102 -0.38 10.10 5.04
CA LEU A 102 0.18 10.59 3.78
C LEU A 102 1.18 11.73 4.00
N GLU A 103 0.87 12.65 4.91
CA GLU A 103 1.77 13.74 5.30
C GLU A 103 3.05 13.20 5.94
N THR A 104 2.92 12.28 6.90
CA THR A 104 4.07 11.66 7.58
C THR A 104 4.93 10.86 6.60
N CYS A 105 4.29 10.05 5.74
CA CYS A 105 4.94 9.27 4.68
C CYS A 105 5.75 10.18 3.74
N GLY A 106 5.15 11.26 3.25
CA GLY A 106 5.82 12.21 2.37
C GLY A 106 6.94 13.01 3.08
N HIS A 107 6.69 13.47 4.31
CA HIS A 107 7.67 14.24 5.08
C HIS A 107 8.91 13.40 5.43
N HIS A 108 8.71 12.17 5.89
CA HIS A 108 9.81 11.28 6.28
C HIS A 108 10.40 10.49 5.11
N ARG A 109 9.79 10.60 3.92
CA ARG A 109 10.17 9.84 2.72
C ARG A 109 10.29 8.34 3.00
N ALA A 110 9.37 7.84 3.82
CA ALA A 110 9.40 6.48 4.34
C ALA A 110 8.07 5.78 4.07
N PRO A 111 8.07 4.46 3.78
CA PRO A 111 6.85 3.70 3.59
C PRO A 111 5.93 3.76 4.82
N CYS A 112 4.63 3.63 4.55
CA CYS A 112 3.58 3.60 5.55
C CYS A 112 2.69 2.38 5.30
N GLU A 113 2.40 1.63 6.37
CA GLU A 113 1.47 0.52 6.38
C GLU A 113 0.22 0.92 7.17
N ILE A 114 -0.95 0.61 6.64
CA ILE A 114 -2.23 0.97 7.24
C ILE A 114 -3.06 -0.30 7.36
N ASP A 115 -3.45 -0.62 8.59
CA ASP A 115 -4.40 -1.69 8.86
C ASP A 115 -5.82 -1.18 8.66
N LEU A 116 -6.58 -1.86 7.81
CA LEU A 116 -7.96 -1.53 7.50
C LEU A 116 -8.91 -2.58 8.07
N ARG A 117 -10.07 -2.14 8.54
CA ARG A 117 -11.18 -3.01 8.98
C ARG A 117 -12.50 -2.56 8.39
N SER A 118 -13.39 -3.49 8.06
CA SER A 118 -14.73 -3.14 7.57
C SER A 118 -15.47 -2.25 8.58
N ALA A 119 -16.10 -1.19 8.10
CA ALA A 119 -16.88 -0.26 8.91
C ALA A 119 -18.32 -0.75 9.20
N GLU A 120 -18.73 -1.90 8.66
CA GLU A 120 -20.10 -2.43 8.79
C GLU A 120 -20.39 -2.91 10.23
N SER A 121 -21.28 -2.19 10.90
CA SER A 121 -21.83 -2.59 12.20
C SER A 121 -22.79 -3.77 12.04
N GLY A 122 -22.55 -4.84 12.78
CA GLY A 122 -23.47 -5.99 12.90
C GLY A 122 -23.17 -7.20 12.01
N ALA A 123 -22.13 -7.15 11.17
CA ALA A 123 -21.66 -8.34 10.46
C ALA A 123 -20.97 -9.32 11.45
N PRO A 124 -21.22 -10.64 11.36
CA PRO A 124 -20.60 -11.62 12.26
C PRO A 124 -19.08 -11.71 12.10
N HIS A 125 -18.52 -11.19 10.99
CA HIS A 125 -17.11 -11.18 10.68
C HIS A 125 -16.68 -9.80 10.18
N THR A 126 -15.58 -9.28 10.72
CA THR A 126 -14.96 -8.04 10.25
C THR A 126 -13.98 -8.36 9.13
N ALA A 127 -14.17 -7.73 7.97
CA ALA A 127 -13.18 -7.82 6.91
C ALA A 127 -11.91 -7.08 7.35
N LYS A 128 -10.74 -7.66 7.11
CA LYS A 128 -9.44 -7.03 7.38
C LYS A 128 -8.70 -6.86 6.06
N ALA A 129 -8.05 -5.72 5.88
CA ALA A 129 -7.17 -5.49 4.75
C ALA A 129 -5.92 -4.73 5.20
N ARG A 130 -4.85 -4.83 4.42
CA ARG A 130 -3.61 -4.13 4.63
C ARG A 130 -3.32 -3.25 3.43
N LEU A 131 -2.97 -2.01 3.70
CA LEU A 131 -2.68 -0.98 2.71
C LEU A 131 -1.24 -0.51 2.90
N MET A 132 -0.41 -0.70 1.88
CA MET A 132 0.97 -0.21 1.83
C MET A 132 1.05 1.04 0.96
N ILE A 133 1.79 2.04 1.40
CA ILE A 133 2.00 3.31 0.71
C ILE A 133 3.50 3.61 0.68
N TYR A 134 4.01 3.87 -0.53
CA TYR A 134 5.40 4.15 -0.81
C TYR A 134 5.52 5.52 -1.51
N PRO A 135 6.28 6.47 -0.94
CA PRO A 135 6.41 7.80 -1.52
C PRO A 135 7.31 7.76 -2.76
N LEU A 136 6.96 8.58 -3.75
CA LEU A 136 7.71 8.80 -4.98
C LEU A 136 7.91 10.30 -5.18
N ARG A 137 9.06 10.69 -5.74
CA ARG A 137 9.38 12.10 -5.99
C ARG A 137 9.27 12.49 -7.46
N ASP A 138 9.13 13.78 -7.71
CA ASP A 138 9.40 14.39 -9.02
C ASP A 138 10.89 14.75 -9.20
N THR A 139 11.19 15.35 -10.34
CA THR A 139 12.52 15.83 -10.72
C THR A 139 13.03 16.96 -9.84
N ASP A 140 12.13 17.74 -9.24
CA ASP A 140 12.45 18.82 -8.28
C ASP A 140 12.69 18.26 -6.86
N GLY A 141 12.48 16.96 -6.69
CA GLY A 141 12.71 16.24 -5.44
C GLY A 141 11.52 16.25 -4.50
N HIS A 142 10.40 16.87 -4.84
CA HIS A 142 9.21 16.88 -3.99
C HIS A 142 8.45 15.55 -4.08
N VAL A 143 7.86 15.11 -2.96
CA VAL A 143 6.95 13.95 -2.98
C VAL A 143 5.68 14.33 -3.73
N SER A 144 5.55 13.81 -4.95
CA SER A 144 4.48 14.14 -5.89
C SER A 144 3.51 12.97 -6.08
N HIS A 145 3.97 11.74 -5.86
CA HIS A 145 3.17 10.53 -6.06
C HIS A 145 3.34 9.55 -4.92
N PHE A 146 2.39 8.63 -4.82
CA PHE A 146 2.42 7.50 -3.92
C PHE A 146 2.09 6.24 -4.71
N LEU A 147 3.04 5.31 -4.75
CA LEU A 147 2.80 3.94 -5.18
C LEU A 147 2.22 3.18 -3.97
N GLY A 148 1.23 2.35 -4.17
CA GLY A 148 0.70 1.57 -3.06
C GLY A 148 0.10 0.24 -3.51
N ALA A 149 -0.15 -0.61 -2.53
CA ALA A 149 -0.91 -1.83 -2.74
C ALA A 149 -1.85 -2.12 -1.59
N VAL A 150 -2.93 -2.83 -1.88
CA VAL A 150 -3.93 -3.24 -0.90
C VAL A 150 -4.30 -4.70 -1.08
N ALA A 151 -4.35 -5.45 0.02
CA ALA A 151 -4.77 -6.85 0.02
C ALA A 151 -5.66 -7.15 1.23
N GLU A 152 -6.58 -8.10 1.07
CA GLU A 152 -7.33 -8.65 2.21
C GLU A 152 -6.38 -9.50 3.08
N ALA A 153 -6.49 -9.38 4.40
CA ALA A 153 -5.69 -10.21 5.30
C ALA A 153 -6.20 -11.66 5.31
N GLU A 154 -5.32 -12.62 5.60
CA GLU A 154 -5.61 -14.06 5.51
C GLU A 154 -6.84 -14.51 6.32
N GLU A 155 -7.16 -13.83 7.42
CA GLU A 155 -8.32 -14.13 8.29
C GLU A 155 -9.64 -13.46 7.84
N SER A 156 -9.65 -12.74 6.72
CA SER A 156 -10.85 -12.02 6.26
C SER A 156 -11.90 -12.99 5.71
N ARG A 157 -12.97 -13.21 6.49
CA ARG A 157 -14.11 -14.08 6.12
C ARG A 157 -15.28 -13.34 5.47
N ALA A 158 -15.21 -12.02 5.41
CA ALA A 158 -16.22 -11.15 4.83
C ALA A 158 -15.55 -10.15 3.88
N ARG A 159 -16.32 -9.64 2.92
CA ARG A 159 -15.92 -8.49 2.11
C ARG A 159 -16.52 -7.25 2.71
N GLY A 160 -15.69 -6.24 2.96
CA GLY A 160 -16.17 -4.93 3.38
C GLY A 160 -16.59 -4.10 2.17
N THR A 161 -17.74 -3.44 2.27
CA THR A 161 -18.14 -2.41 1.30
C THR A 161 -17.47 -1.06 1.58
N GLN A 162 -17.06 -0.83 2.83
CA GLN A 162 -16.35 0.36 3.27
C GLN A 162 -15.36 0.02 4.39
N TYR A 163 -14.15 0.56 4.32
CA TYR A 163 -13.08 0.32 5.28
C TYR A 163 -12.81 1.54 6.17
N ARG A 164 -12.44 1.26 7.42
CA ARG A 164 -11.92 2.17 8.42
C ARG A 164 -10.45 1.87 8.67
N ILE A 165 -9.65 2.91 8.93
CA ILE A 165 -8.31 2.77 9.48
C ILE A 165 -8.41 2.26 10.92
N ALA A 166 -7.91 1.06 11.15
CA ALA A 166 -7.71 0.50 12.48
C ALA A 166 -6.40 1.01 13.07
N ASP A 167 -5.29 0.85 12.33
CA ASP A 167 -3.97 1.28 12.78
C ASP A 167 -3.11 1.84 11.65
N VAL A 168 -2.09 2.62 12.00
CA VAL A 168 -1.12 3.20 11.06
C VAL A 168 0.28 2.94 11.59
N HIS A 169 1.08 2.22 10.79
CA HIS A 169 2.46 1.86 11.08
C HIS A 169 3.37 2.60 10.11
N HIS A 170 4.32 3.36 10.64
CA HIS A 170 5.34 3.98 9.82
C HIS A 170 6.58 3.11 9.84
N ALA A 171 7.12 2.77 8.67
CA ALA A 171 8.41 2.11 8.62
C ALA A 171 9.46 3.07 9.21
N ALA A 172 9.97 2.74 10.40
CA ALA A 172 11.15 3.43 10.92
C ALA A 172 12.26 3.24 9.88
N GLY A 173 12.75 4.33 9.30
CA GLY A 173 13.64 4.31 8.14
C GLY A 173 14.72 3.24 8.25
N GLN A 174 14.57 2.14 7.52
CA GLN A 174 15.60 1.11 7.46
C GLN A 174 16.67 1.58 6.48
N VAL A 175 17.65 2.32 7.00
CA VAL A 175 18.99 2.30 6.40
C VAL A 175 19.52 0.89 6.63
N LYS A 176 19.38 0.01 5.62
CA LYS A 176 20.07 -1.28 5.61
C LYS A 176 21.57 -0.99 5.52
N ALA A 177 22.23 -0.83 6.67
CA ALA A 177 23.68 -0.81 6.73
C ALA A 177 24.19 -2.11 6.06
N PRO A 178 25.16 -2.06 5.14
CA PRO A 178 25.73 -3.26 4.58
C PRO A 178 26.31 -4.09 5.73
N THR A 179 25.76 -5.28 5.96
CA THR A 179 26.37 -6.24 6.89
C THR A 179 27.67 -6.70 6.26
N LEU A 180 28.78 -6.03 6.61
CA LEU A 180 30.13 -6.51 6.34
C LEU A 180 30.27 -7.86 7.05
N ARG A 181 30.14 -8.95 6.29
CA ARG A 181 30.59 -10.27 6.73
C ARG A 181 32.11 -10.26 6.65
N LEU A 182 32.75 -10.07 7.80
CA LEU A 182 34.18 -10.33 7.95
C LEU A 182 34.40 -11.84 7.76
N VAL A 183 34.90 -12.24 6.59
CA VAL A 183 35.47 -13.56 6.38
C VAL A 183 36.85 -13.52 7.04
N VAL A 184 36.96 -14.12 8.23
CA VAL A 184 38.26 -14.36 8.85
C VAL A 184 38.80 -15.63 8.22
N ASP A 185 39.63 -15.49 7.20
CA ASP A 185 40.51 -16.57 6.76
C ASP A 185 41.51 -16.83 7.89
N ASN A 186 41.27 -17.89 8.66
CA ASN A 186 42.20 -18.36 9.69
C ASN A 186 43.17 -19.34 9.05
N THR A 187 44.42 -18.90 8.85
CA THR A 187 45.57 -19.76 8.52
C THR A 187 45.97 -20.58 9.75
#